data_AF-A0A196SLD8-F1
#
_entry.id   AF-A0A196SLD8-F1
#
_cell.length_a   1.000
_cell.length_b   1.000
_cell.length_c   1.000
_cell.angle_alpha   90.00
_cell.angle_beta   90.00
_cell.angle_gamma   90.00
#
_symmetry.space_group_name_H-M   'P 1'
#
loop_
_entity.id
_entity.type
_entity.pdbx_description
1 polymer ?
#
loop_
_entity_poly.entity_id
_entity_poly.type
_entity_poly.pdbx_seq_one_letter_code
_entity_poly.pdbx_strand_id
1 'polypeptide(L)'
;MAERLSITSNGAKLNEAIAKQLDDIRAAGTFKEERVITSEQAAEINVEGREDKVLNFCANNYLGLANSKDLINAAKDALDTHGFGLASV
;
A
#
# COMPACT_ATOMS: atom_id res chain seq x y z
N MET A 1 10.55 -0.37 38.73
CA MET A 1 9.28 0.37 38.59
C MET A 1 9.47 1.72 37.89
N ALA A 2 10.44 2.56 38.29
CA ALA A 2 10.78 3.82 37.63
C ALA A 2 11.20 3.69 36.13
N GLU A 3 11.92 2.63 35.78
CA GLU A 3 12.39 2.38 34.41
C GLU A 3 11.23 2.06 33.43
N ARG A 4 10.20 1.33 33.89
CA ARG A 4 8.96 1.09 33.12
C ARG A 4 8.15 2.37 32.92
N LEU A 5 8.11 3.27 33.91
CA LEU A 5 7.47 4.59 33.80
C LEU A 5 8.21 5.50 32.81
N SER A 6 9.55 5.44 32.77
CA SER A 6 10.39 6.19 31.83
C SER A 6 10.20 5.74 30.37
N ILE A 7 10.14 4.43 30.11
CA ILE A 7 9.89 3.88 28.76
C ILE A 7 8.52 4.33 28.23
N THR A 8 7.47 4.26 29.06
CA THR A 8 6.13 4.73 28.67
C THR A 8 6.09 6.25 28.44
N SER A 9 6.82 7.03 29.24
CA SER A 9 6.93 8.49 29.04
C SER A 9 7.65 8.87 27.74
N ASN A 10 8.70 8.14 27.38
CA ASN A 10 9.42 8.38 26.13
C ASN A 10 8.59 7.99 24.90
N GLY A 11 7.81 6.90 24.99
CA GLY A 11 6.84 6.53 23.95
C GLY A 11 5.77 7.61 23.75
N ALA A 12 5.25 8.19 24.84
CA ALA A 12 4.28 9.28 24.77
C ALA A 12 4.86 10.52 24.08
N LYS A 13 6.07 10.94 24.45
CA LYS A 13 6.77 12.09 23.82
C LYS A 13 7.04 11.86 22.34
N LEU A 14 7.41 10.63 21.95
CA LEU A 14 7.61 10.28 20.55
C LEU A 14 6.30 10.40 19.77
N ASN A 15 5.19 9.88 20.31
CA ASN A 15 3.88 9.97 19.68
C ASN A 15 3.42 11.42 19.52
N GLU A 16 3.64 12.28 20.52
CA GLU A 16 3.37 13.72 20.42
C GLU A 16 4.20 14.38 19.32
N ALA A 17 5.50 14.06 19.22
CA ALA A 17 6.37 14.58 18.18
C ALA A 17 5.93 14.11 16.78
N ILE A 18 5.54 12.84 16.62
CA ILE A 18 5.02 12.30 15.37
C ILE A 18 3.70 12.99 14.99
N ALA A 19 2.76 13.12 15.93
CA ALA A 19 1.48 13.78 15.68
C ALA A 19 1.70 15.22 15.21
N LYS A 20 2.57 15.97 15.88
CA LYS A 20 2.93 17.33 15.47
C LYS A 20 3.53 17.36 14.06
N GLN A 21 4.44 16.45 13.71
CA GLN A 21 5.00 16.39 12.36
C GLN A 21 3.95 16.08 11.30
N LEU A 22 3.00 15.18 11.59
CA LEU A 22 1.90 14.88 10.68
C LEU A 22 1.00 16.10 10.46
N ASP A 23 0.69 16.85 11.53
CA ASP A 23 -0.07 18.10 11.44
C ASP A 23 0.67 19.16 10.61
N ASP A 24 1.98 19.32 10.83
CA ASP A 24 2.81 20.24 10.05
C ASP A 24 2.81 19.85 8.55
N ILE A 25 2.90 18.55 8.23
CA ILE A 25 2.85 18.03 6.85
C ILE A 25 1.48 18.27 6.19
N ARG A 26 0.39 18.08 6.96
CA ARG A 26 -0.98 18.37 6.51
C ARG A 26 -1.18 19.87 6.26
N ALA A 27 -0.72 20.72 7.18
CA ALA A 27 -0.78 22.18 7.05
C ALA A 27 0.03 22.68 5.84
N ALA A 28 1.15 22.02 5.53
CA ALA A 28 1.95 22.29 4.35
C ALA A 28 1.34 21.76 3.04
N GLY A 29 0.23 21.01 3.07
CA GLY A 29 -0.39 20.41 1.90
C GLY A 29 0.45 19.31 1.24
N THR A 30 1.44 18.76 1.95
CA THR A 30 2.33 17.71 1.44
C THR A 30 1.98 16.32 1.97
N PHE A 31 0.92 16.22 2.78
CA PHE A 31 0.38 14.95 3.22
C PHE A 31 -0.18 14.17 2.02
N LYS A 32 0.30 12.94 1.83
CA LYS A 32 -0.16 12.07 0.75
C LYS A 32 -1.32 11.23 1.25
N GLU A 33 -2.44 11.34 0.56
CA GLU A 33 -3.59 10.46 0.77
C GLU A 33 -3.55 9.32 -0.24
N GLU A 34 -3.80 8.11 0.24
CA GLU A 34 -3.92 6.94 -0.62
C GLU A 34 -5.32 6.91 -1.25
N ARG A 35 -5.38 6.53 -2.53
CA ARG A 35 -6.64 6.26 -3.23
C ARG A 35 -6.72 4.76 -3.44
N VAL A 36 -7.70 4.12 -2.81
CA VAL A 36 -7.86 2.66 -2.89
C VAL A 36 -8.39 2.29 -4.28
N ILE A 37 -7.62 1.48 -5.02
CA ILE A 37 -8.03 0.91 -6.30
C ILE A 37 -8.75 -0.40 -6.02
N THR A 38 -9.95 -0.58 -6.55
CA THR A 38 -10.82 -1.74 -6.27
C THR A 38 -11.00 -2.68 -7.47
N SER A 39 -10.30 -2.42 -8.58
CA SER A 39 -10.23 -3.29 -9.76
C SER A 39 -8.82 -3.83 -9.98
N GLU A 40 -8.69 -4.81 -10.86
CA GLU A 40 -7.40 -5.20 -11.43
C GLU A 40 -6.73 -4.00 -12.13
N GLN A 41 -5.40 -4.05 -12.28
CA GLN A 41 -4.67 -2.94 -12.87
C GLN A 41 -4.85 -2.89 -14.41
N ALA A 42 -5.41 -1.80 -14.91
CA ALA A 42 -5.55 -1.55 -16.34
C ALA A 42 -5.47 -0.03 -16.65
N ALA A 43 -5.61 0.32 -17.94
CA ALA A 43 -5.74 1.71 -18.38
C ALA A 43 -7.00 2.38 -17.80
N GLU A 44 -8.06 1.62 -17.56
CA GLU A 44 -9.29 2.07 -16.89
C GLU A 44 -9.45 1.29 -15.57
N ILE A 45 -9.65 1.99 -14.45
CA ILE A 45 -9.71 1.41 -13.10
C ILE A 45 -10.89 1.91 -12.28
N ASN A 46 -11.26 1.14 -11.25
CA ASN A 46 -12.19 1.56 -10.21
C ASN A 46 -11.41 2.12 -9.02
N VAL A 47 -11.88 3.24 -8.46
CA VAL A 47 -11.30 3.87 -7.26
C VAL A 47 -12.41 4.02 -6.23
N GLU A 48 -12.13 3.64 -4.98
CA GLU A 48 -13.08 3.76 -3.88
C GLU A 48 -13.65 5.18 -3.76
N GLY A 49 -14.96 5.29 -3.56
CA GLY A 49 -15.67 6.57 -3.48
C GLY A 49 -15.93 7.25 -4.83
N ARG A 50 -15.59 6.63 -5.97
CA ARG A 50 -16.01 7.08 -7.31
C ARG A 50 -17.07 6.16 -7.90
N GLU A 51 -18.11 6.75 -8.48
CA GLU A 51 -19.16 6.03 -9.20
C GLU A 51 -18.64 5.55 -10.56
N ASP A 52 -17.99 6.45 -11.29
CA ASP A 52 -17.43 6.17 -12.60
C ASP A 52 -15.98 5.68 -12.54
N LYS A 53 -15.64 4.86 -13.53
CA LYS A 53 -14.27 4.44 -13.77
C LYS A 53 -13.39 5.62 -14.18
N VAL A 54 -12.09 5.49 -13.95
CA VAL A 54 -11.11 6.53 -14.28
C VAL A 54 -9.98 5.96 -15.13
N LEU A 55 -9.40 6.81 -15.99
CA LEU A 55 -8.20 6.48 -16.74
C LEU A 55 -6.95 6.64 -15.86
N ASN A 56 -6.11 5.61 -15.81
CA ASN A 56 -4.89 5.59 -15.01
C ASN A 56 -3.66 5.95 -15.83
N PHE A 57 -3.20 7.20 -15.68
CA PHE A 57 -1.97 7.73 -16.30
C PHE A 57 -0.76 7.78 -15.37
N CYS A 58 -0.86 7.22 -14.16
CA CYS A 58 0.23 7.22 -13.17
C CYS A 58 0.73 5.82 -12.81
N ALA A 59 0.31 4.77 -13.53
CA ALA A 59 0.82 3.42 -13.36
C ALA A 59 2.17 3.21 -14.05
N ASN A 60 3.00 2.34 -13.48
CA ASN A 60 4.21 1.81 -14.11
C ASN A 60 3.91 0.60 -15.03
N ASN A 61 2.67 0.44 -15.48
CA ASN A 61 2.19 -0.70 -16.26
C ASN A 61 2.33 -0.44 -17.78
N TYR A 62 3.55 -0.15 -18.23
CA TYR A 62 3.81 0.38 -19.58
C TYR A 62 3.33 -0.52 -20.72
N LEU A 63 3.46 -1.84 -20.56
CA LEU A 63 3.05 -2.83 -21.57
C LEU A 63 1.63 -3.39 -21.31
N GLY A 64 0.95 -2.91 -20.27
CA GLY A 64 -0.39 -3.41 -19.91
C GLY A 64 -0.41 -4.84 -19.35
N LEU A 65 0.75 -5.39 -18.94
CA LEU A 65 0.88 -6.80 -18.55
C LEU A 65 0.51 -7.08 -17.10
N ALA A 66 0.34 -6.06 -16.25
CA ALA A 66 0.03 -6.26 -14.82
C ALA A 66 -1.26 -7.06 -14.57
N ASN A 67 -2.17 -7.11 -15.56
CA ASN A 67 -3.38 -7.94 -15.53
C ASN A 67 -3.48 -8.89 -16.75
N SER A 68 -2.34 -9.36 -17.25
CA SER A 68 -2.32 -10.31 -18.36
C SER A 68 -2.80 -11.70 -17.92
N LYS A 69 -3.78 -12.26 -18.64
CA LYS A 69 -4.29 -13.62 -18.38
C LYS A 69 -3.19 -14.69 -18.45
N ASP A 70 -2.26 -14.55 -19.39
CA ASP A 70 -1.17 -15.52 -19.57
C ASP A 70 -0.22 -15.52 -18.36
N LEU A 71 0.10 -14.33 -17.83
CA LEU A 71 0.95 -14.22 -16.63
C LEU A 71 0.24 -14.71 -15.37
N ILE A 72 -1.06 -14.40 -15.24
CA ILE A 72 -1.87 -14.88 -14.12
C ILE A 72 -1.94 -16.42 -14.12
N ASN A 73 -2.14 -17.04 -15.29
CA ASN A 73 -2.18 -18.50 -15.40
C ASN A 73 -0.81 -19.11 -15.09
N ALA A 74 0.27 -18.56 -15.64
CA ALA A 74 1.62 -19.02 -15.34
C ALA A 74 1.95 -18.93 -13.84
N ALA A 75 1.49 -17.87 -13.16
CA ALA A 75 1.66 -17.74 -11.71
C ALA A 75 0.86 -18.80 -10.92
N LYS A 76 -0.38 -19.11 -11.34
CA LYS A 76 -1.17 -20.20 -10.74
C LYS A 76 -0.50 -21.55 -10.92
N ASP A 77 -0.07 -21.86 -12.13
CA ASP A 77 0.62 -23.13 -12.44
C ASP A 77 1.91 -23.26 -11.63
N ALA A 78 2.65 -22.17 -11.45
CA ALA A 78 3.84 -22.14 -10.61
C ALA A 78 3.52 -22.43 -9.13
N LEU A 79 2.43 -21.86 -8.60
CA LEU A 79 1.98 -22.16 -7.23
C LEU A 79 1.57 -23.61 -7.05
N ASP A 80 0.88 -24.20 -8.03
CA ASP A 80 0.46 -25.61 -8.00
C ASP A 80 1.66 -26.57 -8.06
N THR A 81 2.70 -26.21 -8.83
CA THR A 81 3.86 -27.08 -9.08
C THR A 81 5.02 -26.89 -8.09
N HIS A 82 5.18 -25.70 -7.52
CA HIS A 82 6.31 -25.35 -6.65
C HIS A 82 5.90 -25.00 -5.21
N GLY A 83 4.60 -24.82 -4.96
CA GLY A 83 4.09 -24.34 -3.68
C GLY A 83 4.31 -22.84 -3.46
N PHE A 84 3.73 -22.30 -2.39
CA PHE A 84 3.81 -20.87 -2.07
C PHE A 84 5.05 -20.49 -1.23
N GLY A 85 5.49 -21.38 -0.35
CA GLY A 85 6.57 -21.13 0.60
C GLY A 85 7.71 -22.12 0.44
N LEU A 86 8.95 -21.62 0.54
CA LEU A 86 10.16 -22.43 0.42
C LEU A 86 10.47 -23.26 1.67
N ALA A 87 9.84 -22.93 2.82
CA ALA A 87 10.07 -23.55 4.12
C ALA A 87 11.57 -23.76 4.43
N SER A 88 12.38 -22.70 4.25
CA SER A 88 13.81 -22.73 4.59
C SER A 88 14.02 -22.56 6.09
N VAL A 89 14.87 -23.41 6.67
CA VAL A 89 15.47 -23.25 8.01
C VAL A 89 16.73 -22.40 7.94
#